data_AF-A0A973G4X0-F1
#
_entry.id   AF-A0A973G4X0-F1
#
_cell.length_a   1.000
_cell.length_b   1.000
_cell.length_c   1.000
_cell.angle_alpha   90.00
_cell.angle_beta   90.00
_cell.angle_gamma   90.00
#
_symmetry.space_group_name_H-M   'P 1'
#
loop_
_entity.id
_entity.type
_entity.pdbx_description
1 polymer ?
#
loop_
_entity_poly.entity_id
_entity_poly.type
_entity_poly.pdbx_seq_one_letter_code
_entity_poly.pdbx_strand_id
1 'polypeptide(L)' 'EDLGIPEEDFPELAKVAMTVTRPLENNPRKVTIEDAIEIYGEAY' A
#
# COMPACT_ATOMS: atom_id res chain seq x y z
N GLU A 1 -13.16 -5.16 5.18
CA GLU A 1 -14.42 -4.37 5.13
C GLU A 1 -14.64 -3.43 6.33
N ASP A 2 -14.16 -3.77 7.53
CA ASP A 2 -14.47 -3.03 8.79
C ASP A 2 -14.10 -1.54 8.81
N LEU A 3 -13.18 -1.11 7.95
CA LEU A 3 -12.70 0.28 7.87
C LEU A 3 -13.47 1.13 6.85
N GLY A 4 -14.39 0.53 6.07
CA GLY A 4 -15.20 1.24 5.07
C GLY A 4 -14.39 1.84 3.91
N ILE A 5 -13.24 1.24 3.58
CA ILE A 5 -12.36 1.67 2.48
C ILE A 5 -12.67 0.80 1.26
N PRO A 6 -13.26 1.34 0.18
CA PRO A 6 -13.53 0.55 -1.02
C PRO A 6 -12.23 0.19 -1.77
N GLU A 7 -12.21 -0.95 -2.46
CA GLU A 7 -11.03 -1.43 -3.21
C GLU A 7 -10.56 -0.44 -4.30
N GLU A 8 -11.48 0.38 -4.84
CA GLU A 8 -11.17 1.42 -5.82
C GLU A 8 -10.20 2.50 -5.30
N ASP A 9 -10.10 2.66 -3.98
CA ASP A 9 -9.21 3.62 -3.34
C ASP A 9 -7.78 3.08 -3.15
N PHE A 10 -7.56 1.76 -3.26
CA PHE A 10 -6.25 1.14 -3.02
C PHE A 10 -5.12 1.72 -3.89
N PRO A 11 -5.32 2.02 -5.19
CA PRO A 11 -4.27 2.64 -6.00
C PRO A 11 -3.82 3.99 -5.46
N GLU A 12 -4.73 4.81 -4.91
CA GLU A 12 -4.39 6.12 -4.37
C GLU A 12 -3.71 5.99 -3.01
N LEU A 13 -4.18 5.09 -2.15
CA LEU A 13 -3.54 4.75 -0.88
C LEU A 13 -2.12 4.21 -1.08
N ALA A 14 -1.92 3.37 -2.10
CA ALA A 14 -0.61 2.85 -2.45
C ALA A 14 0.34 3.96 -2.90
N LYS A 15 -0.11 4.92 -3.74
CA LYS A 15 0.72 6.08 -4.11
C LYS A 15 1.18 6.86 -2.89
N VAL A 16 0.29 7.13 -1.93
CA VAL A 16 0.64 7.85 -0.69
C VAL A 16 1.64 7.04 0.13
N ALA A 17 1.43 5.73 0.28
CA ALA A 17 2.37 4.85 0.98
C ALA A 17 3.77 4.87 0.35
N MET A 18 3.86 4.93 -0.98
CA MET A 18 5.11 5.03 -1.73
C MET A 18 5.88 6.36 -1.53
N THR A 19 5.26 7.38 -0.91
CA THR A 19 5.94 8.64 -0.57
C THR A 19 6.65 8.61 0.79
N VAL A 20 6.40 7.58 1.62
CA VAL A 20 6.94 7.51 2.98
C VAL A 20 8.36 6.93 2.95
N THR A 21 9.36 7.81 2.83
CA THR A 21 10.75 7.44 2.52
C THR A 21 11.42 6.55 3.57
N ARG A 22 11.45 6.95 4.85
CA ARG A 22 12.16 6.20 5.90
C ARG A 22 11.72 4.73 6.04
N PRO A 23 10.42 4.39 6.11
CA PRO A 23 9.98 3.00 6.15
C PRO A 23 10.32 2.22 4.89
N LEU A 24 10.21 2.82 3.70
CA LEU A 24 10.54 2.16 2.43
C LEU A 24 12.04 1.89 2.29
N GLU A 25 12.89 2.85 2.70
CA GLU A 25 14.35 2.70 2.69
C GLU A 25 14.83 1.62 3.66
N ASN A 26 14.13 1.45 4.80
CA ASN A 26 14.46 0.44 5.80
C ASN A 26 13.75 -0.90 5.58
N ASN A 27 12.88 -1.01 4.57
CA ASN A 27 12.17 -2.25 4.29
C ASN A 27 13.15 -3.26 3.67
N PRO A 28 13.35 -4.46 4.27
CA PRO A 28 14.24 -5.47 3.71
C PRO A 28 13.81 -5.94 2.31
N ARG A 29 12.52 -5.78 1.97
CA ARG A 29 11.99 -5.97 0.62
C ARG A 29 11.83 -4.61 -0.04
N LYS A 30 12.31 -4.48 -1.27
CA LYS A 30 11.97 -3.34 -2.13
C LYS A 30 10.52 -3.51 -2.59
N VAL A 31 9.64 -2.67 -2.10
CA VAL A 31 8.20 -2.68 -2.40
C VAL A 31 7.94 -1.85 -3.66
N THR A 32 7.17 -2.39 -4.59
CA THR A 32 6.61 -1.63 -5.73
C THR A 32 5.22 -1.08 -5.40
N ILE A 33 4.67 -0.23 -6.27
CA ILE A 33 3.30 0.26 -6.07
C ILE A 33 2.27 -0.88 -6.24
N GLU A 34 2.54 -1.81 -7.14
CA GLU A 34 1.73 -3.00 -7.37
C GLU A 34 1.74 -3.93 -6.15
N ASP A 35 2.91 -4.13 -5.53
CA ASP A 35 3.03 -4.87 -4.27
C ASP A 35 2.15 -4.24 -3.17
N ALA A 36 2.16 -2.91 -3.06
CA ALA A 36 1.36 -2.20 -2.05
C ALA A 36 -0.15 -2.34 -2.29
N ILE A 37 -0.59 -2.32 -3.55
CA ILE A 37 -2.00 -2.56 -3.92
C ILE A 37 -2.41 -4.00 -3.58
N GLU A 38 -1.56 -4.98 -3.92
CA GLU A 38 -1.80 -6.39 -3.60
C GLU A 38 -1.93 -6.59 -2.08
N ILE A 39 -1.02 -6.01 -1.29
CA ILE A 39 -1.06 -6.07 0.19
C ILE A 39 -2.37 -5.49 0.74
N TYR A 40 -2.88 -4.37 0.20
CA TYR A 40 -4.19 -3.85 0.62
C TYR A 40 -5.33 -4.79 0.26
N GLY A 41 -5.28 -5.43 -0.90
CA GLY A 41 -6.25 -6.46 -1.31
C GLY A 41 -6.23 -7.71 -0.44
N GLU A 42 -5.05 -8.18 -0.04
CA GLU A 42 -4.90 -9.32 0.88
C GLU A 42 -5.41 -9.02 2.30
N ALA A 43 -5.44 -7.75 2.70
CA ALA A 43 -5.84 -7.30 4.03
C ALA A 43 -7.30 -6.81 4.13
N TYR A 44 -8.02 -6.73 3.01
CA TYR A 44 -9.40 -6.26 2.94
C TYR A 44 -10.41 -7.28 3.50
#